data_AF-A0A932F663-F1
#
_entry.id   AF-A0A932F663-F1
#
_cell.length_a   1.000
_cell.length_b   1.000
_cell.length_c   1.000
_cell.angle_alpha   90.00
_cell.angle_beta   90.00
_cell.angle_gamma   90.00
#
_symmetry.space_group_name_H-M   'P 1'
#
loop_
_entity.id
_entity.type
_entity.pdbx_description
1 polymer ?
#
loop_
_entity_poly.entity_id
_entity_poly.type
_entity_poly.pdbx_seq_one_letter_code
_entity_poly.pdbx_strand_id
1 'polypeptide(L)'
;MAQTGIKLHQVSSQSPADLAHKQLEVEKVGVIIGFLAGLPLAVGTVQDALNAHSAPEWLVGLAMVMTVAATTSVGLRLGSAIAGLLGKRH
;
A
#
# COMPACT_ATOMS: atom_id res chain seq x y z
N MET A 1 -42.66 -9.09 -39.81
CA MET A 1 -41.43 -8.30 -39.57
C MET A 1 -40.91 -8.68 -38.19
N ALA A 2 -39.87 -9.52 -38.14
CA ALA A 2 -39.36 -10.12 -36.91
C ALA A 2 -38.37 -9.19 -36.20
N GLN A 3 -38.50 -9.12 -34.86
CA GLN A 3 -37.51 -8.56 -33.95
C GLN A 3 -36.13 -9.22 -34.16
N THR A 4 -35.05 -8.45 -34.04
CA THR A 4 -33.91 -8.70 -33.13
C THR A 4 -32.69 -7.86 -33.52
N GLY A 5 -31.94 -7.44 -32.49
CA GLY A 5 -30.57 -6.94 -32.62
C GLY A 5 -30.45 -5.43 -32.41
N ILE A 6 -29.66 -4.89 -31.50
CA ILE A 6 -28.57 -5.46 -30.72
C ILE A 6 -28.44 -4.58 -29.47
N LYS A 7 -28.61 -5.17 -28.28
CA LYS A 7 -28.03 -4.66 -27.03
C LYS A 7 -26.51 -4.74 -27.17
N LEU A 8 -25.78 -3.69 -27.53
CA LEU A 8 -24.32 -3.64 -27.33
C LEU A 8 -23.84 -2.19 -27.34
N HIS A 9 -23.79 -1.58 -26.16
CA HIS A 9 -22.67 -0.76 -25.67
C HIS A 9 -23.13 -0.05 -24.39
N GLN A 10 -23.38 -0.85 -23.36
CA GLN A 10 -23.22 -0.37 -22.00
C GLN A 10 -21.70 -0.35 -21.75
N VAL A 11 -20.99 0.61 -22.36
CA VAL A 11 -19.66 0.98 -21.88
C VAL A 11 -19.92 1.47 -20.47
N SER A 12 -19.53 0.63 -19.52
CA SER A 12 -19.53 0.92 -18.10
C SER A 12 -18.79 2.23 -17.87
N SER A 13 -19.55 3.30 -17.70
CA SER A 13 -19.09 4.57 -17.16
C SER A 13 -18.66 4.35 -15.71
N GLN A 14 -17.50 3.72 -15.49
CA GLN A 14 -16.85 3.86 -14.19
C GLN A 14 -16.54 5.34 -14.03
N SER A 15 -17.28 6.00 -13.14
CA SER A 15 -17.07 7.40 -12.82
C SER A 15 -15.61 7.57 -12.37
N PRO A 16 -14.91 8.65 -12.77
CA PRO A 16 -13.57 8.96 -12.26
C PRO A 16 -13.47 8.92 -10.73
N ALA A 17 -14.59 9.19 -10.04
CA ALA A 17 -14.70 9.09 -8.58
C ALA A 17 -14.58 7.64 -8.05
N ASP A 18 -15.15 6.65 -8.75
CA ASP A 18 -15.06 5.24 -8.35
C ASP A 18 -13.64 4.70 -8.56
N LEU A 19 -12.96 5.11 -9.64
CA LEU A 19 -11.57 4.74 -9.89
C LEU A 19 -10.61 5.35 -8.84
N ALA A 20 -10.86 6.61 -8.43
CA ALA A 20 -10.11 7.26 -7.37
C ALA A 20 -10.32 6.57 -6.01
N HIS A 21 -11.56 6.17 -5.69
CA HIS A 21 -11.85 5.40 -4.48
C HIS A 21 -11.11 4.05 -4.47
N LYS A 22 -11.11 3.34 -5.60
CA LYS A 22 -10.43 2.05 -5.72
C LYS A 22 -8.91 2.17 -5.58
N GLN A 23 -8.29 3.23 -6.11
CA GLN A 23 -6.88 3.51 -5.86
C GLN A 23 -6.59 3.77 -4.37
N LEU A 24 -7.41 4.59 -3.71
CA LEU A 24 -7.28 4.89 -2.28
C LEU A 24 -7.39 3.63 -1.41
N GLU A 25 -8.26 2.69 -1.77
CA GLU A 25 -8.37 1.40 -1.08
C GLU A 25 -7.11 0.56 -1.21
N VAL A 26 -6.54 0.45 -2.41
CA VAL A 26 -5.31 -0.33 -2.65
C VAL A 26 -4.11 0.31 -1.97
N GLU A 27 -4.01 1.64 -1.96
CA GLU A 27 -2.96 2.36 -1.23
C GLU A 27 -3.07 2.14 0.28
N LYS A 28 -4.28 2.17 0.85
CA LYS A 28 -4.52 1.86 2.27
C LYS A 28 -4.10 0.44 2.62
N VAL A 29 -4.40 -0.55 1.77
CA VAL A 29 -3.94 -1.93 1.98
C VAL A 29 -2.41 -1.99 1.95
N GLY A 30 -1.76 -1.27 1.03
CA GLY A 30 -0.30 -1.14 0.98
C GLY A 30 0.30 -0.58 2.27
N VAL A 31 -0.30 0.47 2.84
CA VAL A 31 0.09 1.03 4.15
C VAL A 31 0.01 -0.01 5.25
N ILE A 32 -1.13 -0.70 5.35
CA ILE A 32 -1.39 -1.68 6.41
C ILE A 32 -0.37 -2.81 6.34
N ILE A 33 -0.14 -3.37 5.15
CA ILE A 33 0.86 -4.43 4.96
C ILE A 33 2.26 -3.92 5.30
N GLY A 34 2.64 -2.73 4.82
CA GLY A 34 3.95 -2.13 5.12
C GLY A 34 4.18 -1.85 6.59
N PHE A 35 3.12 -1.45 7.32
CA PHE A 35 3.17 -1.24 8.77
C PHE A 35 3.24 -2.57 9.54
N LEU A 36 2.41 -3.54 9.18
CA LEU A 36 2.39 -4.87 9.81
C LEU A 36 3.70 -5.63 9.61
N ALA A 37 4.38 -5.44 8.47
CA ALA A 37 5.72 -5.97 8.25
C ALA A 37 6.79 -5.15 8.99
N GLY A 38 6.62 -3.83 9.07
CA GLY A 38 7.56 -2.90 9.70
C GLY A 38 7.67 -3.07 11.21
N LEU A 39 6.56 -3.30 11.90
CA LEU A 39 6.53 -3.42 13.36
C LEU A 39 7.40 -4.57 13.90
N PRO A 40 7.27 -5.83 13.43
CA PRO A 40 8.14 -6.92 13.84
C PRO A 40 9.61 -6.65 13.53
N LEU A 41 9.89 -5.94 12.43
CA LEU A 41 11.25 -5.58 12.01
C LEU A 41 11.86 -4.53 12.94
N ALA A 42 11.08 -3.52 13.32
CA ALA A 42 11.50 -2.49 14.27
C ALA A 42 11.70 -3.06 15.68
N VAL A 43 10.76 -3.86 16.18
CA VAL A 43 10.76 -4.37 17.56
C VAL A 43 11.70 -5.56 17.75
N GLY A 44 11.87 -6.41 16.73
CA GLY A 44 12.80 -7.53 16.79
C GLY A 44 14.19 -7.11 16.32
N THR A 45 14.37 -7.03 15.00
CA THR A 45 15.71 -6.92 14.41
C THR A 45 16.42 -5.60 14.73
N VAL A 46 15.74 -4.46 14.61
CA VAL A 46 16.37 -3.15 14.82
C VAL A 46 16.67 -2.91 16.30
N GLN A 47 15.71 -3.23 17.18
CA GLN A 47 15.90 -3.16 18.62
C GLN A 47 17.08 -4.01 19.08
N ASP A 48 17.12 -5.29 18.68
CA ASP A 48 18.17 -6.23 19.10
C ASP A 48 19.53 -5.79 18.57
N ALA A 49 19.59 -5.34 17.30
CA ALA A 49 20.83 -4.86 16.70
C ALA A 49 21.38 -3.63 17.42
N LEU A 50 20.54 -2.66 17.75
CA LEU A 50 21.00 -1.43 18.41
C LEU A 50 21.36 -1.67 19.88
N ASN A 51 20.62 -2.52 20.57
CA ASN A 51 20.95 -2.92 21.94
C ASN A 51 22.25 -3.72 22.01
N ALA A 52 22.53 -4.59 21.02
CA ALA A 52 23.80 -5.29 20.93
C ALA A 52 25.01 -4.34 20.81
N HIS A 53 24.80 -3.12 20.31
CA HIS A 53 25.83 -2.09 20.21
C HIS A 53 25.74 -1.04 21.34
N SER A 54 24.95 -1.30 22.39
CA SER A 54 24.72 -0.37 23.51
C SER A 54 24.33 1.05 23.04
N ALA A 55 23.49 1.11 21.99
CA ALA A 55 23.04 2.38 21.46
C ALA A 55 22.19 3.16 22.49
N PRO A 56 22.24 4.50 22.47
CA PRO A 56 21.38 5.32 23.33
C PRO A 56 19.89 5.11 23.03
N GLU A 57 19.06 5.11 24.07
CA GLU A 57 17.58 4.96 23.99
C GLU A 57 16.92 5.90 22.96
N TRP A 58 17.36 7.16 22.89
CA TRP A 58 16.81 8.13 21.93
C TRP A 58 17.08 7.73 20.47
N LEU A 59 18.22 7.09 20.23
CA LEU A 59 18.67 6.63 18.92
C LEU A 59 17.90 5.37 18.52
N VAL A 60 17.67 4.49 19.48
CA VAL A 60 16.82 3.30 19.35
C VAL A 60 15.39 3.68 18.97
N GLY A 61 14.78 4.61 19.73
CA GLY A 61 13.44 5.11 19.42
C GLY A 61 13.35 5.77 18.04
N LEU A 62 14.36 6.55 17.65
CA LEU A 62 14.40 7.19 16.34
C LEU A 62 14.55 6.16 15.21
N ALA A 63 15.38 5.14 15.40
CA ALA A 63 15.55 4.07 14.43
C ALA A 63 14.26 3.26 14.25
N MET A 64 13.55 2.93 15.33
CA MET A 64 12.25 2.25 15.26
C MET A 64 11.24 3.04 14.42
N VAL A 65 11.10 4.34 14.71
CA VAL A 65 10.20 5.22 13.95
C VAL A 65 10.59 5.26 12.48
N MET A 66 11.88 5.40 12.17
CA MET A 66 12.38 5.43 10.80
C MET A 66 12.16 4.11 10.06
N THR A 67 12.34 2.98 10.73
CA THR A 67 12.09 1.66 10.15
C THR A 67 10.63 1.51 9.77
N VAL A 68 9.71 1.82 10.69
CA VAL A 68 8.26 1.74 10.41
C VAL A 68 7.87 2.71 9.29
N ALA A 69 8.36 3.96 9.35
CA ALA A 69 8.09 4.94 8.30
C ALA A 69 8.60 4.48 6.93
N ALA A 70 9.80 3.90 6.87
CA ALA A 70 10.40 3.40 5.64
C ALA A 70 9.60 2.22 5.07
N THR A 71 9.25 1.22 5.87
CA THR A 71 8.48 0.06 5.39
C THR A 71 7.06 0.45 4.99
N THR A 72 6.41 1.37 5.72
CA THR A 72 5.11 1.93 5.32
C THR A 72 5.21 2.73 4.03
N SER A 73 6.26 3.53 3.84
CA SER A 73 6.49 4.26 2.58
C SER A 73 6.71 3.31 1.41
N VAL A 74 7.40 2.19 1.61
CA VAL A 74 7.56 1.14 0.59
C VAL A 74 6.22 0.49 0.30
N GLY A 75 5.43 0.16 1.33
CA GLY A 75 4.08 -0.39 1.18
C GLY A 75 3.15 0.52 0.37
N LEU A 76 3.19 1.83 0.62
CA LEU A 76 2.47 2.84 -0.18
C LEU A 76 2.89 2.83 -1.65
N ARG A 77 4.20 2.86 -1.91
CA ARG A 77 4.73 2.89 -3.28
C ARG A 77 4.36 1.63 -4.05
N LEU A 78 4.46 0.47 -3.41
CA LEU A 78 4.06 -0.81 -4.00
C LEU A 78 2.54 -0.87 -4.22
N GLY A 79 1.74 -0.46 -3.25
CA GLY A 79 0.29 -0.38 -3.38
C GLY A 79 -0.13 0.52 -4.55
N SER A 80 0.45 1.71 -4.65
CA SER A 80 0.20 2.65 -5.74
C SER A 80 0.63 2.11 -7.10
N ALA A 81 1.80 1.44 -7.18
CA ALA A 81 2.26 0.79 -8.41
C ALA A 81 1.34 -0.35 -8.86
N ILE A 82 0.88 -1.19 -7.92
CA ILE A 82 -0.06 -2.28 -8.18
C ILE A 82 -1.41 -1.73 -8.64
N ALA A 83 -1.91 -0.67 -7.99
CA ALA A 83 -3.14 0.01 -8.38
C ALA A 83 -3.04 0.57 -9.82
N GLY A 84 -1.90 1.18 -10.17
CA GLY A 84 -1.63 1.66 -11.52
C GLY A 84 -1.56 0.55 -12.57
N LEU A 85 -0.98 -0.61 -12.23
CA LEU A 85 -0.94 -1.78 -13.12
C LEU A 85 -2.33 -2.42 -13.31
N LEU A 86 -3.15 -2.46 -12.25
CA LEU A 86 -4.53 -2.95 -12.30
C LEU A 86 -5.43 -2.00 -13.10
N GLY A 87 -5.24 -0.69 -12.96
CA GLY A 87 -5.98 0.32 -13.73
C GLY A 87 -5.64 0.32 -15.23
N LYS A 88 -4.46 -0.16 -15.62
CA LYS A 88 -4.01 -0.25 -17.02
C LYS A 88 -4.48 -1.53 -17.75
N ARG A 89 -5.05 -2.50 -17.03
CA ARG A 89 -5.59 -3.76 -17.59
C ARG A 89 -7.10 -3.72 -17.86
N HIS A 90 -7.77 -2.59 -17.63
CA HIS A 90 -9.16 -2.31 -17.99
C HIS A 90 -9.21 -1.25 -19.09
#